data_AF-A0A8T9AEM3-F1
#
_entry.id   AF-A0A8T9AEM3-F1
#
_cell.length_a   1.000
_cell.length_b   1.000
_cell.length_c   1.000
_cell.angle_alpha   90.00
_cell.angle_beta   90.00
_cell.angle_gamma   90.00
#
_symmetry.space_group_name_H-M   'P 1'
#
loop_
_entity.id
_entity.type
_entity.pdbx_description
1 polymer ?
#
loop_
_entity_poly.entity_id
_entity_poly.type
_entity_poly.pdbx_seq_one_letter_code
_entity_poly.pdbx_strand_id
1 'polypeptide(L)'
;MRKNMGGIRKTLELKGAEPPAVRKGQFFIISAVIIASLLLIVSHYFSGFGAISLTKNSEMSELGYIGMIKESLNNTAAFSRCDALDEEISSAENFFSKKLAEQGIQMTAAHRIASCNSVRFSFNLSSQGFFSSTDFSYP
;
A
#
# COMPACT_ATOMS: atom_id res chain seq x y z
N MET A 1 -74.65 -41.00 -17.21
CA MET A 1 -73.94 -42.04 -17.98
C MET A 1 -72.51 -42.16 -17.46
N ARG A 2 -72.07 -43.39 -17.17
CA ARG A 2 -70.71 -43.75 -16.70
C ARG A 2 -69.65 -43.60 -17.79
N LYS A 3 -68.43 -43.22 -17.41
CA LYS A 3 -67.09 -43.67 -17.88
C LYS A 3 -66.10 -43.28 -16.75
N ASN A 4 -65.52 -44.17 -15.91
CA ASN A 4 -64.46 -45.18 -16.13
C ASN A 4 -63.43 -44.74 -17.18
N MET A 5 -62.11 -44.74 -17.00
CA MET A 5 -61.12 -45.36 -16.11
C MET A 5 -59.87 -44.46 -16.25
N GLY A 6 -59.05 -44.20 -15.23
CA GLY A 6 -57.97 -45.10 -14.86
C GLY A 6 -56.63 -44.57 -15.37
N GLY A 7 -55.61 -44.51 -14.51
CA GLY A 7 -54.21 -44.51 -14.98
C GLY A 7 -53.23 -43.58 -14.27
N ILE A 8 -52.42 -44.20 -13.41
CA ILE A 8 -50.99 -43.92 -13.20
C ILE A 8 -50.66 -42.66 -12.35
N ARG A 9 -50.76 -42.81 -11.03
CA ARG A 9 -49.87 -42.10 -10.09
C ARG A 9 -48.54 -42.85 -10.05
N LYS A 10 -47.54 -42.38 -10.81
CA LYS A 10 -46.15 -42.72 -10.52
C LYS A 10 -45.68 -41.79 -9.40
N THR A 11 -45.48 -42.40 -8.24
CA THR A 11 -44.64 -41.95 -7.14
C THR A 11 -43.28 -41.52 -7.67
N LEU A 12 -43.06 -40.21 -7.78
CA LEU A 12 -41.72 -39.64 -7.77
C LEU A 12 -41.38 -39.40 -6.31
N GLU A 13 -40.67 -40.37 -5.73
CA GLU A 13 -39.94 -40.17 -4.49
C GLU A 13 -39.06 -38.93 -4.67
N LEU A 14 -39.42 -37.83 -4.00
CA LEU A 14 -38.51 -36.74 -3.73
C LEU A 14 -37.46 -37.28 -2.75
N LYS A 15 -36.48 -37.99 -3.32
CA LYS A 15 -35.22 -38.34 -2.67
C LYS A 15 -34.58 -37.03 -2.22
N GLY A 16 -34.34 -36.94 -0.92
CA GLY A 16 -34.05 -35.72 -0.19
C GLY A 16 -33.08 -34.78 -0.89
N ALA A 17 -33.50 -33.53 -1.02
CA ALA A 17 -32.59 -32.41 -0.99
C ALA A 17 -32.57 -31.90 0.45
N GLU A 18 -31.80 -32.57 1.30
CA GLU A 18 -31.30 -31.95 2.52
C GLU A 18 -30.70 -30.59 2.13
N PRO A 19 -31.04 -29.49 2.83
CA PRO A 19 -30.36 -28.22 2.58
C PRO A 19 -28.86 -28.47 2.77
N PRO A 20 -27.99 -28.01 1.85
CA PRO A 20 -26.56 -28.24 1.99
C PRO A 20 -26.16 -27.70 3.36
N ALA A 21 -25.71 -28.61 4.23
CA ALA A 21 -25.25 -28.27 5.56
C ALA A 21 -24.22 -27.17 5.37
N VAL A 22 -24.60 -25.94 5.70
CA VAL A 22 -23.71 -24.79 5.72
C VAL A 22 -22.69 -25.10 6.80
N ARG A 23 -21.60 -25.76 6.39
CA ARG A 23 -20.51 -26.16 7.28
C ARG A 23 -19.90 -24.86 7.74
N LYS A 24 -20.07 -24.54 9.02
CA LYS A 24 -19.67 -23.30 9.70
C LYS A 24 -18.18 -22.90 9.51
N GLY A 25 -17.36 -23.70 8.81
CA GLY A 25 -16.00 -23.38 8.39
C GLY A 25 -15.82 -22.86 6.94
N GLN A 26 -16.82 -22.96 6.05
CA GLN A 26 -16.68 -22.46 4.67
C GLN A 26 -16.57 -20.94 4.60
N PHE A 27 -17.30 -20.21 5.46
CA PHE A 27 -17.17 -18.75 5.56
C PHE A 27 -15.79 -18.30 6.03
N PHE A 28 -15.12 -19.09 6.88
CA PHE A 28 -13.77 -18.79 7.34
C PHE A 28 -12.74 -18.92 6.21
N ILE A 29 -12.89 -19.93 5.36
CA ILE A 29 -12.00 -20.11 4.20
C ILE A 29 -12.21 -18.97 3.21
N ILE A 30 -13.47 -18.60 2.93
CA ILE A 30 -13.78 -17.51 2.00
C ILE A 30 -13.25 -16.18 2.53
N SER A 31 -13.43 -15.88 3.83
CA SER A 31 -12.90 -14.64 4.41
C SER A 31 -11.37 -14.60 4.43
N ALA A 32 -10.71 -15.72 4.74
CA ALA A 32 -9.25 -15.82 4.72
C ALA A 32 -8.68 -15.58 3.32
N VAL A 33 -9.32 -16.12 2.27
CA VAL A 33 -8.90 -15.90 0.88
C VAL A 33 -9.06 -14.43 0.49
N ILE A 34 -10.19 -13.80 0.82
CA ILE A 34 -10.42 -12.39 0.53
C ILE A 34 -9.39 -11.49 1.24
N ILE A 35 -9.11 -11.76 2.52
CA ILE A 35 -8.11 -11.01 3.29
C ILE A 35 -6.70 -11.22 2.70
N ALA A 36 -6.34 -12.45 2.33
CA ALA A 36 -5.05 -12.74 1.70
C ALA A 36 -4.90 -12.02 0.34
N SER A 37 -5.97 -11.99 -0.48
CA SER A 37 -5.98 -11.25 -1.75
C SER A 37 -5.83 -9.75 -1.54
N LEU A 38 -6.53 -9.17 -0.56
CA LEU A 38 -6.36 -7.75 -0.19
C LEU A 38 -4.95 -7.45 0.29
N LEU A 39 -4.36 -8.30 1.13
CA LEU A 39 -2.98 -8.16 1.60
C LEU A 39 -1.97 -8.25 0.45
N LEU A 40 -2.22 -9.10 -0.56
CA LEU A 40 -1.37 -9.17 -1.75
C LEU A 40 -1.45 -7.91 -2.61
N ILE A 41 -2.64 -7.34 -2.79
CA ILE A 41 -2.81 -6.07 -3.51
C ILE A 41 -2.09 -4.95 -2.75
N VAL A 42 -2.30 -4.86 -1.44
CA VAL A 42 -1.60 -3.89 -0.58
C VAL A 42 -0.09 -4.10 -0.66
N SER A 43 0.39 -5.34 -0.61
CA SER A 43 1.81 -5.67 -0.79
C SER A 43 2.35 -5.26 -2.16
N HIS A 44 1.54 -5.31 -3.22
CA HIS A 44 1.95 -4.89 -4.56
C HIS A 44 1.89 -3.36 -4.74
N TYR A 45 1.02 -2.67 -4.01
CA TYR A 45 1.08 -1.21 -3.92
C TYR A 45 2.31 -0.76 -3.12
N PHE A 46 2.62 -1.47 -2.03
CA PHE A 46 3.83 -1.23 -1.25
C PHE A 46 5.11 -1.73 -1.91
N SER A 47 5.07 -2.63 -2.91
CA SER A 47 6.27 -3.05 -3.64
C SER A 47 6.82 -1.93 -4.53
N GLY A 48 5.99 -0.98 -4.95
CA GLY A 48 6.45 0.29 -5.53
C GLY A 48 7.22 1.17 -4.54
N PHE A 49 6.91 1.05 -3.25
CA PHE A 49 7.66 1.64 -2.13
C PHE A 49 8.72 0.68 -1.54
N GLY A 50 8.86 -0.51 -2.13
CA GLY A 50 9.32 -1.73 -1.46
C GLY A 50 10.67 -2.25 -1.93
N ALA A 51 11.65 -1.36 -1.99
CA ALA A 51 13.05 -1.72 -1.77
C ALA A 51 13.68 -0.89 -0.64
N ILE A 52 12.89 -0.11 0.10
CA ILE A 52 13.39 0.59 1.28
C ILE A 52 13.38 -0.42 2.43
N SER A 53 14.55 -0.96 2.74
CA SER A 53 14.77 -1.96 3.78
C SER A 53 14.46 -1.37 5.17
N LEU A 54 13.19 -1.35 5.57
CA LEU A 54 12.74 -0.83 6.87
C LEU A 54 13.17 -1.71 8.06
N THR A 55 13.73 -2.91 7.82
CA THR A 55 14.20 -3.84 8.85
C THR A 55 15.54 -3.42 9.49
N LYS A 56 16.24 -2.41 8.96
CA LYS A 56 17.48 -1.85 9.55
C LYS A 56 17.30 -0.49 10.23
N ASN A 57 16.06 -0.07 10.50
CA ASN A 57 15.77 1.28 11.01
C ASN A 57 15.98 1.47 12.51
N SER A 58 16.52 0.47 13.25
CA SER A 58 16.68 0.64 14.70
C SER A 58 17.88 1.50 15.11
N GLU A 59 18.88 1.69 14.23
CA GLU A 59 20.08 2.51 14.53
C GLU A 59 20.66 3.13 13.25
N MET A 60 19.83 3.75 12.41
CA MET A 60 20.36 4.49 11.27
C MET A 60 20.99 5.80 11.77
N SER A 61 22.24 6.08 11.40
CA SER A 61 22.86 7.37 11.74
C SER A 61 22.13 8.51 11.03
N GLU A 62 22.26 9.72 11.56
CA GLU A 62 21.65 10.93 10.98
C GLU A 62 22.03 11.13 9.50
N LEU A 63 23.26 10.76 9.11
CA LEU A 63 23.72 10.74 7.72
C LEU A 63 23.02 9.65 6.88
N GLY A 64 22.69 8.52 7.51
CA GLY A 64 21.91 7.45 6.88
C GLY A 64 20.51 7.90 6.50
N TYR A 65 19.84 8.67 7.37
CA TYR A 65 18.53 9.25 7.06
C TYR A 65 18.60 10.20 5.86
N ILE A 66 19.62 11.07 5.80
CA ILE A 66 19.83 11.98 4.67
C ILE A 66 19.97 11.18 3.36
N GLY A 67 20.79 10.11 3.37
CA GLY A 67 20.98 9.25 2.20
C GLY A 67 19.68 8.58 1.75
N MET A 68 18.93 8.01 2.69
CA MET A 68 17.65 7.36 2.42
C MET A 68 16.59 8.32 1.86
N ILE A 69 16.47 9.52 2.43
CA ILE A 69 15.54 10.55 1.95
C ILE A 69 15.92 10.99 0.54
N LYS A 70 17.21 11.25 0.29
CA LYS A 70 17.71 11.62 -1.04
C LYS A 70 17.37 10.54 -2.07
N GLU A 71 17.73 9.30 -1.78
CA GLU A 71 17.50 8.17 -2.70
C GLU A 71 16.01 7.98 -2.97
N SER A 72 15.17 8.05 -1.94
CA SER A 72 13.73 7.91 -2.13
C SER A 72 13.12 9.04 -2.93
N LEU A 73 13.46 10.30 -2.66
CA LEU A 73 12.94 11.45 -3.43
C LEU A 73 13.42 11.41 -4.89
N ASN A 74 14.66 10.96 -5.11
CA ASN A 74 15.21 10.75 -6.44
C ASN A 74 14.46 9.67 -7.22
N ASN A 75 14.15 8.56 -6.55
CA ASN A 75 13.37 7.48 -7.15
C ASN A 75 11.93 7.90 -7.41
N THR A 76 11.30 8.63 -6.49
CA THR A 76 9.98 9.21 -6.73
C THR A 76 10.01 10.06 -8.00
N ALA A 77 10.92 11.03 -8.10
CA ALA A 77 11.04 11.85 -9.30
C ALA A 77 11.31 11.06 -10.59
N ALA A 78 12.06 9.97 -10.52
CA ALA A 78 12.38 9.12 -11.67
C ALA A 78 11.22 8.24 -12.16
N PHE A 79 10.33 7.80 -11.26
CA PHE A 79 9.24 6.89 -11.57
C PHE A 79 7.87 7.56 -11.66
N SER A 80 7.73 8.79 -11.14
CA SER A 80 6.50 9.58 -11.22
C SER A 80 6.20 10.03 -12.64
N ARG A 81 4.90 10.14 -12.95
CA ARG A 81 4.44 10.80 -14.18
C ARG A 81 4.51 12.31 -14.01
N CYS A 82 4.85 13.06 -15.06
CA CYS A 82 4.93 14.53 -15.00
C CYS A 82 3.69 15.19 -14.39
N ASP A 83 2.51 14.67 -14.74
CA ASP A 83 1.22 15.23 -14.32
C ASP A 83 0.93 15.00 -12.83
N ALA A 84 1.60 14.03 -12.20
CA ALA A 84 1.44 13.64 -10.80
C ALA A 84 2.71 13.84 -9.96
N LEU A 85 3.78 14.37 -10.57
CA LEU A 85 5.11 14.49 -9.97
C LEU A 85 5.10 15.31 -8.67
N ASP A 86 4.39 16.44 -8.69
CA ASP A 86 4.25 17.34 -7.52
C ASP A 86 3.53 16.65 -6.35
N GLU A 87 2.45 15.92 -6.65
CA GLU A 87 1.67 15.19 -5.66
C GLU A 87 2.45 13.99 -5.08
N GLU A 88 3.14 13.23 -5.95
CA GLU A 88 3.93 12.07 -5.54
C GLU A 88 5.13 12.50 -4.68
N ILE A 89 5.83 13.58 -5.05
CA ILE A 89 6.90 14.16 -4.23
C ILE A 89 6.36 14.65 -2.89
N SER A 90 5.27 15.43 -2.90
CA SER A 90 4.65 15.93 -1.66
C SER A 90 4.22 14.80 -0.74
N SER A 91 3.70 13.70 -1.31
CA SER A 91 3.33 12.50 -0.55
C SER A 91 4.55 11.82 0.08
N ALA A 92 5.66 11.71 -0.65
CA ALA A 92 6.91 11.18 -0.13
C ALA A 92 7.48 12.06 1.00
N GLU A 93 7.49 13.38 0.83
CA GLU A 93 7.92 14.34 1.86
C GLU A 93 7.11 14.20 3.15
N ASN A 94 5.78 14.12 3.02
CA ASN A 94 4.86 13.93 4.15
C ASN A 94 5.08 12.58 4.85
N PHE A 95 5.31 11.51 4.08
CA PHE A 95 5.61 10.20 4.63
C PHE A 95 6.88 10.23 5.49
N PHE A 96 7.96 10.83 4.98
CA PHE A 96 9.22 10.95 5.73
C PHE A 96 9.08 11.84 6.95
N SER A 97 8.40 12.99 6.83
CA SER A 97 8.16 13.88 7.96
C SER A 97 7.43 13.17 9.10
N LYS A 98 6.40 12.39 8.78
CA LYS A 98 5.67 11.60 9.78
C LYS A 98 6.53 10.48 10.38
N LYS A 99 7.27 9.75 9.56
CA LYS A 99 8.11 8.63 10.03
C LYS A 99 9.25 9.08 10.92
N LEU A 100 9.87 10.21 10.59
CA LEU A 100 10.94 10.79 11.40
C LEU A 100 10.40 11.41 12.68
N ALA A 101 9.21 12.01 12.65
CA ALA A 101 8.55 12.54 13.83
C ALA A 101 8.25 11.44 14.87
N GLU A 102 7.88 10.23 14.43
CA GLU A 102 7.74 9.04 15.30
C GLU A 102 9.07 8.68 16.01
N GLN A 103 10.20 9.09 15.46
CA GLN A 103 11.55 8.87 16.00
C GLN A 103 12.13 10.12 16.70
N GLY A 104 11.34 11.19 16.87
CA GLY A 104 11.77 12.43 17.51
C GLY A 104 12.62 13.37 16.63
N ILE A 105 12.68 13.10 15.33
CA ILE A 105 13.40 13.91 14.34
C ILE A 105 12.36 14.73 13.56
N GLN A 106 12.49 16.05 13.57
CA GLN A 106 11.65 16.93 12.75
C GLN A 106 12.27 17.09 11.37
N MET A 107 11.45 16.91 10.33
CA MET A 107 11.84 17.15 8.95
C MET A 107 10.97 18.25 8.33
N THR A 108 11.62 19.22 7.71
CA THR A 108 10.96 20.24 6.87
C THR A 108 11.53 20.11 5.48
N ALA A 109 10.69 19.72 4.51
CA ALA A 109 11.07 19.59 3.12
C ALA A 109 10.36 20.63 2.26
N ALA A 110 10.99 20.98 1.16
CA ALA A 110 10.45 21.80 0.09
C ALA A 110 11.07 21.33 -1.22
N HIS A 111 10.27 21.36 -2.28
CA HIS A 111 10.75 21.07 -3.62
C HIS A 111 10.33 22.18 -4.59
N ARG A 112 11.06 22.25 -5.70
CA ARG A 112 10.76 23.15 -6.81
C ARG A 112 10.95 22.40 -8.11
N ILE A 113 9.86 22.25 -8.85
CA ILE A 113 9.84 21.62 -10.17
C ILE A 113 10.13 22.71 -11.22
N ALA A 114 11.27 22.60 -11.91
CA ALA A 114 11.61 23.47 -13.03
C ALA A 114 11.12 22.87 -14.36
N SER A 115 11.17 21.53 -14.47
CA SER A 115 10.58 20.75 -15.56
C SER A 115 10.31 19.33 -15.07
N CYS A 116 9.64 18.50 -15.87
CA CYS A 116 9.41 17.10 -15.49
C CYS A 116 10.70 16.30 -15.24
N ASN A 117 11.81 16.70 -15.86
CA ASN A 117 13.13 16.10 -15.68
C ASN A 117 14.06 17.06 -14.89
N SER A 118 13.51 17.98 -14.11
CA SER A 118 14.36 18.85 -13.30
C SER A 118 13.63 19.29 -12.06
N VAL A 119 13.98 18.65 -10.96
CA VAL A 119 13.41 18.94 -9.65
C VAL A 119 14.53 19.27 -8.69
N ARG A 120 14.37 20.39 -7.98
CA ARG A 120 15.26 20.77 -6.88
C ARG A 120 14.59 20.44 -5.55
N PHE A 121 15.31 19.74 -4.70
CA PHE A 121 14.86 19.33 -3.38
C PHE A 121 15.69 20.04 -2.31
N SER A 122 15.01 20.49 -1.26
CA SER A 122 15.63 21.07 -0.07
C SER A 122 14.95 20.49 1.16
N PHE A 123 15.71 19.91 2.07
CA PHE A 123 15.15 19.45 3.34
C PHE A 123 16.09 19.72 4.51
N ASN A 124 15.46 19.98 5.65
CA ASN A 124 16.12 20.19 6.93
C ASN A 124 15.69 19.09 7.89
N LEU A 125 16.66 18.54 8.61
CA LEU A 125 16.46 17.60 9.71
C LEU A 125 16.89 18.27 11.01
N SER A 126 16.04 18.19 12.04
CA SER A 126 16.32 18.76 13.36
C SER A 126 15.95 17.76 14.45
N SER A 127 16.85 17.52 15.40
CA SER A 127 16.61 16.73 16.61
C SER A 127 17.31 17.38 17.83
N GLN A 128 17.28 16.75 18.99
CA GLN A 128 17.99 17.26 20.18
C GLN A 128 19.51 17.18 19.98
N GLY A 129 20.10 18.28 19.49
CA GLY A 129 21.55 18.41 19.30
C GLY A 129 22.04 18.22 17.86
N PHE A 130 21.14 17.95 16.90
CA PHE A 130 21.48 17.82 15.49
C PHE A 130 20.60 18.72 14.63
N PHE A 131 21.25 19.45 13.74
CA PHE A 131 20.60 20.20 12.66
C PHE A 131 21.38 19.96 11.38
N SER A 132 20.67 19.51 10.35
CA SER A 132 21.23 19.33 9.02
C SER A 132 20.33 19.97 7.99
N SER A 133 20.94 20.62 7.01
CA SER A 133 20.27 21.19 5.86
C SER A 133 20.89 20.60 4.60
N THR A 134 20.05 20.13 3.70
CA THR A 134 20.46 19.43 2.49
C THR A 134 19.69 19.99 1.30
N ASP A 135 20.42 20.39 0.26
CA ASP A 135 19.89 20.80 -1.04
C ASP A 135 20.51 19.92 -2.13
N PHE A 136 19.70 19.42 -3.06
CA PHE A 136 20.15 18.63 -4.20
C PHE A 136 19.16 18.74 -5.36
N SER A 137 19.62 18.41 -6.56
CA SER A 137 18.80 18.43 -7.79
C SER A 137 18.78 17.07 -8.47
N TYR A 138 17.60 16.67 -8.91
CA TYR A 138 17.38 15.55 -9.83
C TYR A 138 17.37 16.07 -11.29
N PRO A 139 18.20 15.48 -12.19
CA PRO A 139 18.20 15.77 -13.63
C PRO A 139 17.16 14.97 -14.43
#